data_AF-A0A2N2IHW5-F1
#
_entry.id   AF-A0A2N2IHW5-F1
#
_cell.length_a   1.000
_cell.length_b   1.000
_cell.length_c   1.000
_cell.angle_alpha   90.00
_cell.angle_beta   90.00
_cell.angle_gamma   90.00
#
_symmetry.space_group_name_H-M   'P 1'
#
loop_
_entity.id
_entity.type
_entity.pdbx_description
1 polymer ?
#
loop_
_entity_poly.entity_id
_entity_poly.type
_entity_poly.pdbx_seq_one_letter_code
_entity_poly.pdbx_strand_id
1 'polypeptide(L)'
;MKKNTLCQRLNMVGRAGLVLGLAVTMLGCTKPRATTPEDRPHRHHRTVEPSTPPPPAMDVADAETEGQRLQSKVVRVTVYSDRARLTRQATAQVLAEPTVYTFPSLPGWVDDGSVQVSASAGRILDVRVDRRFLARPTDESWRKVEAEHKAITNRLAALRDELAVLEAQKQQIENIKAFSQTKITQDTFIGDVNVKTYGDVLGFITDSLRANARARRKVMLRLDELAPEYEASQRRLNDAKALMKLEETNVLVTLQAATPGPVTLELTYMLPGATWEPMHELRASSGDGKTVE
;
A
#
# COMPACT_ATOMS: atom_id res chain seq x y z
N MET A 1 -12.10 51.09 15.04
CA MET A 1 -13.11 51.36 13.97
C MET A 1 -12.92 50.34 12.86
N LYS A 2 -13.99 49.60 12.53
CA LYS A 2 -14.29 48.82 11.31
C LYS A 2 -13.31 47.69 10.90
N LYS A 3 -13.73 46.47 10.52
CA LYS A 3 -14.98 45.69 10.64
C LYS A 3 -14.65 44.27 10.11
N ASN A 4 -15.15 43.24 10.78
CA ASN A 4 -15.20 41.84 10.33
C ASN A 4 -15.91 41.67 8.98
N THR A 5 -15.59 40.60 8.25
CA THR A 5 -16.63 39.84 7.51
C THR A 5 -16.19 38.38 7.25
N LEU A 6 -16.78 37.48 8.04
CA LEU A 6 -17.02 36.07 7.73
C LEU A 6 -18.13 35.99 6.67
N CYS A 7 -18.08 35.01 5.75
CA CYS A 7 -19.30 34.55 5.08
C CYS A 7 -19.25 33.04 4.82
N GLN A 8 -20.21 32.34 5.44
CA GLN A 8 -20.52 30.93 5.35
C GLN A 8 -21.17 30.59 3.99
N ARG A 9 -21.03 29.33 3.54
CA ARG A 9 -22.03 28.69 2.68
C ARG A 9 -22.32 27.29 3.21
N LEU A 10 -23.59 27.08 3.56
CA LEU A 10 -24.20 25.83 3.98
C LEU A 10 -25.38 25.53 3.04
N ASN A 11 -25.59 24.23 2.80
CA ASN A 11 -26.80 23.54 2.31
C ASN A 11 -27.22 23.66 0.83
N MET A 12 -27.34 22.47 0.20
CA MET A 12 -28.57 22.12 -0.49
C MET A 12 -28.81 20.59 -0.44
N VAL A 13 -29.98 20.21 0.08
CA VAL A 13 -30.57 18.87 0.17
C VAL A 13 -31.49 18.68 -1.04
N GLY A 14 -31.56 17.47 -1.61
CA GLY A 14 -32.54 17.11 -2.65
C GLY A 14 -32.88 15.62 -2.65
N ARG A 15 -34.01 15.27 -2.03
CA ARG A 15 -34.64 13.94 -1.97
C ARG A 15 -35.41 13.61 -3.26
N ALA A 16 -35.36 12.36 -3.70
CA ALA A 16 -36.37 11.68 -4.52
C ALA A 16 -36.57 10.28 -3.90
N GLY A 17 -37.74 9.70 -3.65
CA GLY A 17 -39.08 9.88 -4.20
C GLY A 17 -39.59 8.50 -4.64
N LEU A 18 -40.02 7.68 -3.68
CA LEU A 18 -40.45 6.28 -3.83
C LEU A 18 -41.97 6.20 -4.08
N VAL A 19 -42.43 5.47 -5.09
CA VAL A 19 -43.86 5.20 -5.33
C VAL A 19 -44.12 3.70 -5.32
N LEU A 20 -45.06 3.33 -4.44
CA LEU A 20 -45.61 2.00 -4.18
C LEU A 20 -46.84 1.76 -5.09
N GLY A 21 -47.03 0.54 -5.59
CA GLY A 21 -48.26 0.13 -6.27
C GLY A 21 -48.56 -1.35 -6.03
N LEU A 22 -49.49 -1.62 -5.12
CA LEU A 22 -49.98 -2.94 -4.72
C LEU A 22 -51.34 -3.18 -5.41
N ALA A 23 -51.57 -4.36 -5.99
CA ALA A 23 -52.91 -4.86 -6.29
C ALA A 23 -52.96 -6.39 -6.18
N VAL A 24 -53.85 -6.86 -5.31
CA VAL A 24 -54.16 -8.26 -4.97
C VAL A 24 -55.62 -8.50 -5.35
N THR A 25 -55.95 -9.64 -5.96
CA THR A 25 -57.21 -10.43 -5.82
C THR A 25 -57.10 -11.66 -6.74
N MET A 26 -57.07 -12.94 -6.32
CA MET A 26 -57.98 -13.83 -5.55
C MET A 26 -58.64 -14.90 -6.46
N LEU A 27 -58.28 -16.16 -6.18
CA LEU A 27 -59.07 -17.41 -6.11
C LEU A 27 -59.84 -17.98 -7.32
N GLY A 28 -59.59 -19.28 -7.57
CA GLY A 28 -60.53 -20.20 -8.25
C GLY A 28 -59.99 -21.63 -8.38
N CYS A 29 -60.40 -22.53 -7.47
CA CYS A 29 -60.11 -23.97 -7.49
C CYS A 29 -61.09 -24.75 -8.38
N THR A 30 -60.64 -25.73 -9.16
CA THR A 30 -61.40 -26.95 -9.50
C THR A 30 -60.46 -28.15 -9.78
N LYS A 31 -60.92 -29.36 -9.43
CA LYS A 31 -60.23 -30.66 -9.47
C LYS A 31 -61.18 -31.69 -10.16
N PRO A 32 -60.83 -32.98 -10.36
CA PRO A 32 -60.43 -33.60 -11.64
C PRO A 32 -61.34 -34.76 -12.13
N ARG A 33 -61.15 -35.30 -13.35
CA ARG A 33 -61.37 -36.74 -13.66
C ARG A 33 -60.71 -37.20 -14.97
N ALA A 34 -60.38 -38.50 -15.01
CA ALA A 34 -59.50 -39.24 -15.92
C ALA A 34 -60.18 -39.93 -17.11
N THR A 35 -59.40 -40.29 -18.15
CA THR A 35 -59.48 -41.54 -18.95
C THR A 35 -58.20 -41.77 -19.79
N THR A 36 -57.58 -42.94 -19.68
CA THR A 36 -56.61 -43.59 -20.62
C THR A 36 -57.39 -44.42 -21.67
N PRO A 37 -56.80 -45.14 -22.67
CA PRO A 37 -55.42 -45.19 -23.20
C PRO A 37 -55.34 -45.08 -24.75
N GLU A 38 -54.15 -44.95 -25.34
CA GLU A 38 -53.55 -45.85 -26.38
C GLU A 38 -52.94 -44.88 -27.42
N ASP A 39 -51.66 -44.90 -27.80
CA ASP A 39 -50.99 -45.88 -28.65
C ASP A 39 -49.49 -45.47 -28.75
N ARG A 40 -48.57 -46.43 -28.84
CA ARG A 40 -47.12 -46.20 -29.02
C ARG A 40 -46.80 -46.42 -30.50
N PRO A 41 -45.90 -45.61 -31.08
CA PRO A 41 -44.65 -46.26 -31.53
C PRO A 41 -43.35 -45.49 -31.29
N HIS A 42 -42.31 -46.29 -31.03
CA HIS A 42 -40.89 -46.15 -31.39
C HIS A 42 -40.05 -44.98 -30.85
N ARG A 43 -39.29 -45.31 -29.80
CA ARG A 43 -38.15 -44.55 -29.27
C ARG A 43 -36.90 -44.80 -30.12
N HIS A 44 -36.50 -43.84 -30.94
CA HIS A 44 -35.12 -43.79 -31.43
C HIS A 44 -34.21 -43.29 -30.31
N HIS A 45 -33.33 -44.15 -29.81
CA HIS A 45 -32.26 -43.77 -28.90
C HIS A 45 -31.27 -42.88 -29.67
N ARG A 46 -31.29 -41.57 -29.40
CA ARG A 46 -30.17 -40.69 -29.71
C ARG A 46 -29.13 -40.87 -28.60
N THR A 47 -28.06 -41.59 -28.90
CA THR A 47 -26.87 -41.69 -28.06
C THR A 47 -26.29 -40.29 -27.90
N VAL A 48 -26.25 -39.78 -26.67
CA VAL A 48 -25.52 -38.55 -26.33
C VAL A 48 -24.06 -38.96 -26.15
N GLU A 49 -23.22 -38.53 -27.09
CA GLU A 49 -21.76 -38.60 -26.94
C GLU A 49 -21.31 -37.70 -25.78
N PRO A 50 -20.46 -38.18 -24.85
CA PRO A 50 -19.95 -37.35 -23.78
C PRO A 50 -18.91 -36.37 -24.35
N SER A 51 -19.22 -35.08 -24.28
CA SER A 51 -18.28 -34.00 -24.62
C SER A 51 -17.15 -33.96 -23.60
N THR A 52 -15.94 -34.23 -24.05
CA THR A 52 -14.69 -34.05 -23.29
C THR A 52 -14.60 -32.61 -22.77
N PRO A 53 -14.30 -32.38 -21.48
CA PRO A 53 -14.04 -31.02 -20.99
C PRO A 53 -12.80 -30.46 -21.71
N PRO A 54 -12.77 -29.15 -22.04
CA PRO A 54 -11.59 -28.54 -22.61
C PRO A 54 -10.42 -28.69 -21.63
N PRO A 55 -9.19 -28.92 -22.12
CA PRO A 55 -8.03 -29.01 -21.26
C PRO A 55 -7.90 -27.71 -20.44
N PRO A 56 -7.39 -27.79 -19.19
CA PRO A 56 -7.10 -26.58 -18.43
C PRO A 56 -6.20 -25.70 -19.28
N ALA A 57 -6.58 -24.42 -19.43
CA ALA A 57 -5.74 -23.41 -20.03
C ALA A 57 -4.38 -23.50 -19.36
N MET A 58 -3.40 -24.01 -20.10
CA MET A 58 -2.01 -23.83 -19.72
C MET A 58 -1.84 -22.32 -19.65
N ASP A 59 -1.47 -21.82 -18.47
CA ASP A 59 -0.83 -20.53 -18.35
C ASP A 59 0.25 -20.53 -19.44
N VAL A 60 0.02 -19.74 -20.49
CA VAL A 60 1.08 -19.33 -21.40
C VAL A 60 2.03 -18.54 -20.52
N ALA A 61 2.98 -19.26 -19.93
CA ALA A 61 4.20 -18.67 -19.46
C ALA A 61 4.73 -17.89 -20.65
N ASP A 62 4.75 -16.57 -20.53
CA ASP A 62 5.57 -15.67 -21.34
C ASP A 62 7.03 -16.07 -21.10
N ALA A 63 7.44 -17.22 -21.64
CA ALA A 63 8.79 -17.70 -21.70
C ALA A 63 9.47 -17.04 -22.90
N GLU A 64 9.40 -15.72 -22.99
CA GLU A 64 10.36 -14.96 -23.78
C GLU A 64 11.67 -14.96 -23.00
N THR A 65 12.45 -16.01 -23.23
CA THR A 65 13.81 -16.30 -22.77
C THR A 65 14.38 -15.23 -21.83
N GLU A 66 14.19 -15.42 -20.52
CA GLU A 66 15.00 -14.69 -19.54
C GLU A 66 16.46 -15.12 -19.74
N GLY A 67 17.22 -14.31 -20.48
CA GLY A 67 18.62 -14.58 -20.77
C GLY A 67 19.46 -14.70 -19.49
N GLN A 68 20.65 -15.29 -19.61
CA GLN A 68 21.56 -15.50 -18.48
C GLN A 68 21.79 -14.18 -17.71
N ARG A 69 21.36 -14.14 -16.44
CA ARG A 69 21.45 -12.94 -15.61
C ARG A 69 22.90 -12.63 -15.24
N LEU A 70 23.32 -11.39 -15.50
CA LEU A 70 24.65 -10.89 -15.20
C LEU A 70 24.69 -10.16 -13.86
N GLN A 71 25.72 -10.47 -13.06
CA GLN A 71 26.06 -9.68 -11.90
C GLN A 71 26.93 -8.50 -12.35
N SER A 72 26.34 -7.30 -12.34
CA SER A 72 27.00 -6.08 -12.80
C SER A 72 27.25 -5.08 -11.66
N LYS A 73 28.33 -4.31 -11.75
CA LYS A 73 28.70 -3.27 -10.78
C LYS A 73 28.84 -1.93 -11.47
N VAL A 74 28.43 -0.85 -10.80
CA VAL A 74 28.64 0.52 -11.30
C VAL A 74 30.14 0.85 -11.19
N VAL A 75 30.78 1.18 -12.31
CA VAL A 75 32.22 1.48 -12.37
C VAL A 75 32.50 2.96 -12.64
N ARG A 76 31.55 3.68 -13.24
CA ARG A 76 31.68 5.11 -13.53
C ARG A 76 30.34 5.81 -13.44
N VAL A 77 30.34 7.00 -12.86
CA VAL A 77 29.18 7.90 -12.80
C VAL A 77 29.64 9.30 -13.23
N THR A 78 28.90 9.91 -14.15
CA THR A 78 29.11 11.29 -14.59
C THR A 78 27.79 12.04 -14.45
N VAL A 79 27.75 13.05 -13.58
CA VAL A 79 26.55 13.82 -13.29
C VAL A 79 26.57 15.11 -14.12
N TYR A 80 25.49 15.37 -14.83
CA TYR A 80 25.22 16.61 -15.56
C TYR A 80 24.20 17.45 -14.78
N SER A 81 23.80 18.60 -15.34
CA SER A 81 22.83 19.49 -14.68
C SER A 81 21.44 18.88 -14.53
N ASP A 82 21.00 18.04 -15.48
CA ASP A 82 19.62 17.51 -15.55
C ASP A 82 19.54 15.96 -15.52
N ARG A 83 20.67 15.28 -15.63
CA ARG A 83 20.77 13.82 -15.74
C ARG A 83 22.10 13.29 -15.24
N ALA A 84 22.19 11.98 -15.01
CA ALA A 84 23.46 11.28 -14.79
C ALA A 84 23.68 10.20 -15.84
N ARG A 85 24.92 10.06 -16.32
CA ARG A 85 25.37 8.93 -17.14
C ARG A 85 26.07 7.92 -16.23
N LEU A 86 25.57 6.69 -16.22
CA LEU A 86 26.13 5.59 -15.44
C LEU A 86 26.72 4.55 -16.40
N THR A 87 27.85 3.96 -16.01
CA THR A 87 28.44 2.80 -16.68
C THR A 87 28.54 1.65 -15.68
N ARG A 88 27.90 0.53 -16.00
CA ARG A 88 27.96 -0.74 -15.28
C ARG A 88 28.83 -1.72 -16.05
N GLN A 89 29.63 -2.51 -15.35
CA GLN A 89 30.48 -3.54 -15.93
C GLN A 89 30.07 -4.91 -15.39
N ALA A 90 30.04 -5.92 -16.25
CA ALA A 90 29.84 -7.32 -15.90
C ALA A 90 30.77 -8.22 -16.71
N THR A 91 31.11 -9.37 -16.15
CA THR A 91 31.86 -10.41 -16.85
C THR A 91 30.93 -11.57 -17.13
N ALA A 92 30.90 -12.02 -18.39
CA ALA A 92 30.10 -13.14 -18.84
C ALA A 92 30.97 -14.18 -19.54
N GLN A 93 30.63 -15.46 -19.39
CA GLN A 93 31.23 -16.51 -20.19
C GLN A 93 30.45 -16.61 -21.51
N VAL A 94 31.10 -16.25 -22.61
CA VAL A 94 30.47 -16.15 -23.93
C VAL A 94 30.77 -17.38 -24.75
N LEU A 95 29.74 -17.91 -25.40
CA LEU A 95 29.81 -19.08 -26.26
C LEU A 95 29.96 -18.65 -27.74
N ALA A 96 30.26 -19.63 -28.58
CA ALA A 96 30.31 -19.42 -30.03
C ALA A 96 28.92 -19.16 -30.63
N GLU A 97 27.89 -19.71 -29.99
CA GLU A 97 26.50 -19.52 -30.38
C GLU A 97 25.89 -18.24 -29.77
N PRO A 98 24.94 -17.59 -30.48
CA PRO A 98 24.18 -16.46 -29.94
C PRO A 98 23.52 -16.80 -28.61
N THR A 99 23.96 -16.13 -27.55
CA THR A 99 23.39 -16.29 -26.20
C THR A 99 22.86 -14.95 -25.71
N VAL A 100 21.70 -14.97 -25.06
CA VAL A 100 21.09 -13.77 -24.47
C VAL A 100 21.59 -13.61 -23.04
N TYR A 101 22.12 -12.44 -22.73
CA TYR A 101 22.55 -12.05 -21.40
C TYR A 101 21.69 -10.90 -20.90
N THR A 102 21.31 -10.92 -19.62
CA THR A 102 20.42 -9.92 -19.04
C THR A 102 21.16 -9.10 -18.00
N PHE A 103 21.11 -7.77 -18.10
CA PHE A 103 21.42 -6.85 -17.00
C PHE A 103 20.13 -6.56 -16.22
N PRO A 104 19.91 -7.23 -15.06
CA PRO A 104 18.71 -7.03 -14.29
C PRO A 104 18.78 -5.76 -13.43
N SER A 105 17.62 -5.32 -12.95
CA SER A 105 17.53 -4.34 -11.86
C SER A 105 18.18 -3.01 -12.17
N LEU A 106 17.85 -2.46 -13.33
CA LEU A 106 18.07 -1.05 -13.64
C LEU A 106 16.83 -0.24 -13.20
N PRO A 107 17.02 1.02 -12.76
CA PRO A 107 15.91 1.87 -12.40
C PRO A 107 14.87 2.01 -13.54
N GLY A 108 13.58 2.04 -13.22
CA GLY A 108 12.52 2.16 -14.23
C GLY A 108 12.52 3.45 -15.04
N TRP A 109 13.20 4.49 -14.56
CA TRP A 109 13.33 5.76 -15.25
C TRP A 109 14.56 5.86 -16.15
N VAL A 110 15.22 4.75 -16.49
CA VAL A 110 16.26 4.75 -17.53
C VAL A 110 15.71 5.33 -18.83
N ASP A 111 16.48 6.18 -19.48
CA ASP A 111 16.18 6.62 -20.84
C ASP A 111 16.55 5.51 -21.83
N ASP A 112 15.54 4.82 -22.37
CA ASP A 112 15.71 3.67 -23.26
C ASP A 112 16.57 4.01 -24.47
N GLY A 113 16.45 5.23 -25.01
CA GLY A 113 17.23 5.68 -26.17
C GLY A 113 18.70 5.95 -25.86
N SER A 114 19.08 5.99 -24.58
CA SER A 114 20.44 6.24 -24.12
C SER A 114 21.25 4.97 -23.86
N VAL A 115 20.61 3.80 -23.92
CA VAL A 115 21.23 2.51 -23.61
C VAL A 115 22.27 2.15 -24.67
N GLN A 116 23.51 1.98 -24.22
CA GLN A 116 24.65 1.60 -25.06
C GLN A 116 25.38 0.44 -24.41
N VAL A 117 25.72 -0.57 -25.20
CA VAL A 117 26.48 -1.74 -24.72
C VAL A 117 27.74 -1.88 -25.54
N SER A 118 28.87 -2.07 -24.87
CA SER A 118 30.14 -2.45 -25.47
C SER A 118 30.62 -3.78 -24.89
N ALA A 119 31.36 -4.53 -25.70
CA ALA A 119 31.96 -5.80 -25.33
C ALA A 119 33.46 -5.75 -25.60
N SER A 120 34.27 -6.31 -24.70
CA SER A 120 35.72 -6.39 -24.88
C SER A 120 36.13 -7.32 -26.03
N ALA A 121 35.28 -8.30 -26.36
CA ALA A 121 35.45 -9.24 -27.46
C ALA A 121 34.09 -9.81 -27.88
N GLY A 122 34.02 -10.38 -29.09
CA GLY A 122 32.78 -10.90 -29.67
C GLY A 122 31.97 -9.86 -30.43
N ARG A 123 30.79 -10.26 -30.90
CA ARG A 123 29.87 -9.43 -31.68
C ARG A 123 28.52 -9.37 -30.98
N ILE A 124 28.06 -8.15 -30.70
CA ILE A 124 26.71 -7.87 -30.24
C ILE A 124 25.77 -7.96 -31.44
N LEU A 125 24.72 -8.76 -31.31
CA LEU A 125 23.72 -8.99 -32.36
C LEU A 125 22.47 -8.16 -32.13
N ASP A 126 22.01 -8.10 -30.88
CA ASP A 126 20.79 -7.38 -30.49
C ASP A 126 20.96 -6.79 -29.08
N VAL A 127 20.32 -5.65 -28.86
CA VAL A 127 20.18 -5.02 -27.54
C VAL A 127 18.72 -4.62 -27.39
N ARG A 128 18.03 -5.26 -26.46
CA ARG A 128 16.62 -5.03 -26.16
C ARG A 128 16.47 -4.48 -24.76
N VAL A 129 15.66 -3.43 -24.63
CA VAL A 129 15.26 -2.88 -23.34
C VAL A 129 13.86 -3.42 -23.03
N ASP A 130 13.74 -4.15 -21.92
CA ASP A 130 12.49 -4.70 -21.42
C ASP A 130 12.11 -3.99 -20.13
N ARG A 131 10.95 -3.31 -20.14
CA ARG A 131 10.40 -2.63 -18.96
C ARG A 131 9.35 -3.51 -18.32
N ARG A 132 9.60 -3.91 -17.07
CA ARG A 132 8.68 -4.73 -16.29
C ARG A 132 8.06 -3.93 -15.18
N PHE A 133 6.75 -4.10 -15.00
CA PHE A 133 6.05 -3.54 -13.86
C PHE A 133 6.13 -4.50 -12.68
N LEU A 134 6.73 -4.07 -11.57
CA LEU A 134 6.82 -4.88 -10.36
C LEU A 134 5.51 -4.79 -9.57
N ALA A 135 4.96 -5.94 -9.14
CA ALA A 135 3.76 -5.98 -8.31
C ALA A 135 4.03 -5.56 -6.85
N ARG A 136 5.29 -5.69 -6.39
CA ARG A 136 5.74 -5.28 -5.06
C ARG A 136 7.24 -4.98 -5.11
N PRO A 137 7.74 -3.96 -4.40
CA PRO A 137 9.17 -3.74 -4.32
C PRO A 137 9.87 -4.90 -3.61
N THR A 138 10.86 -5.49 -4.28
CA THR A 138 11.75 -6.51 -3.69
C THR A 138 12.82 -5.88 -2.80
N ASP A 139 12.84 -4.55 -2.71
CA ASP A 139 13.85 -3.79 -1.98
C ASP A 139 13.74 -3.95 -0.46
N GLU A 140 14.85 -4.33 0.16
CA GLU A 140 14.96 -4.48 1.62
C GLU A 140 14.69 -3.14 2.34
N SER A 141 15.06 -2.03 1.72
CA SER A 141 14.83 -0.66 2.21
C SER A 141 13.34 -0.35 2.35
N TRP A 142 12.53 -0.70 1.34
CA TRP A 142 11.07 -0.56 1.36
C TRP A 142 10.45 -1.36 2.51
N ARG A 143 10.83 -2.64 2.61
CA ARG A 143 10.30 -3.54 3.66
C ARG A 143 10.58 -3.01 5.06
N LYS A 144 11.75 -2.40 5.28
CA LYS A 144 12.10 -1.78 6.56
C LYS A 144 11.19 -0.58 6.85
N VAL A 145 11.04 0.34 5.91
CA VAL A 145 10.18 1.54 6.08
C VAL A 145 8.71 1.15 6.28
N GLU A 146 8.22 0.15 5.53
CA GLU A 146 6.87 -0.38 5.67
C GLU A 146 6.64 -1.05 7.03
N ALA A 147 7.60 -1.86 7.49
CA ALA A 147 7.52 -2.53 8.79
C ALA A 147 7.52 -1.53 9.95
N GLU A 148 8.36 -0.49 9.88
CA GLU A 148 8.38 0.60 10.85
C GLU A 148 7.04 1.35 10.90
N HIS A 149 6.49 1.71 9.73
CA HIS A 149 5.20 2.37 9.64
C HIS A 149 4.07 1.53 10.21
N LYS A 150 4.07 0.22 9.90
CA LYS A 150 3.09 -0.71 10.44
C LYS A 150 3.19 -0.83 11.96
N ALA A 151 4.41 -0.87 12.51
CA ALA A 151 4.62 -0.95 13.96
C ALA A 151 4.05 0.29 14.68
N ILE A 152 4.30 1.50 14.15
CA ILE A 152 3.77 2.76 14.71
C ILE A 152 2.24 2.79 14.58
N THR A 153 1.71 2.39 13.42
CA THR A 153 0.26 2.33 13.18
C THR A 153 -0.43 1.39 14.15
N ASN A 154 0.17 0.22 14.44
CA ASN A 154 -0.38 -0.73 15.42
C ASN A 154 -0.37 -0.16 16.85
N ARG A 155 0.68 0.55 17.25
CA ARG A 155 0.73 1.23 18.56
C ARG A 155 -0.37 2.30 18.68
N LEU A 156 -0.57 3.07 17.61
CA LEU A 156 -1.58 4.11 17.54
C LEU A 156 -3.00 3.53 17.57
N ALA A 157 -3.24 2.40 16.90
CA ALA A 157 -4.48 1.65 17.01
C ALA A 157 -4.73 1.15 18.44
N ALA A 158 -3.73 0.54 19.09
CA ALA A 158 -3.85 0.06 20.47
C ALA A 158 -4.21 1.17 21.47
N LEU A 159 -3.61 2.37 21.34
CA LEU A 159 -3.96 3.52 22.17
C LEU A 159 -5.38 4.03 21.91
N ARG A 160 -5.86 3.99 20.66
CA ARG A 160 -7.24 4.35 20.32
C ARG A 160 -8.24 3.34 20.89
N ASP A 161 -7.91 2.05 20.84
CA ASP A 161 -8.72 1.00 21.44
C ASP A 161 -8.79 1.16 22.97
N GLU A 162 -7.66 1.48 23.62
CA GLU A 162 -7.62 1.78 25.06
C GLU A 162 -8.52 2.98 25.40
N LEU A 163 -8.49 4.05 24.58
CA LEU A 163 -9.36 5.20 24.75
C LEU A 163 -10.85 4.84 24.61
N ALA A 164 -11.20 3.97 23.65
CA ALA A 164 -12.56 3.49 23.46
C ALA A 164 -13.04 2.65 24.66
N VAL A 165 -12.18 1.78 25.20
CA VAL A 165 -12.47 1.02 26.42
C VAL A 165 -12.70 1.95 27.61
N LEU A 166 -11.86 2.97 27.80
CA LEU A 166 -12.02 3.95 28.87
C LEU A 166 -13.32 4.74 28.73
N GLU A 167 -13.74 5.10 27.52
CA GLU A 167 -15.02 5.78 27.29
C GLU A 167 -16.21 4.86 27.60
N ALA A 168 -16.16 3.60 27.19
CA ALA A 168 -17.19 2.61 27.54
C ALA A 168 -17.30 2.40 29.06
N GLN A 169 -16.17 2.31 29.76
CA GLN A 169 -16.14 2.25 31.22
C GLN A 169 -16.76 3.49 31.87
N LYS A 170 -16.46 4.68 31.36
CA LYS A 170 -17.06 5.93 31.84
C LYS A 170 -18.59 5.90 31.69
N GLN A 171 -19.08 5.46 30.53
CA GLN A 171 -20.52 5.35 30.28
C GLN A 171 -21.19 4.34 31.21
N GLN A 172 -20.54 3.20 31.48
CA GLN A 172 -21.02 2.22 32.44
C GLN A 172 -21.15 2.83 33.85
N ILE A 173 -20.15 3.59 34.29
CA ILE A 173 -20.19 4.25 35.62
C ILE A 173 -21.30 5.30 35.70
N GLU A 174 -21.52 6.09 34.64
CA GLU A 174 -22.64 7.04 34.59
C GLU A 174 -24.01 6.34 34.60
N ASN A 175 -24.13 5.18 33.93
CA ASN A 175 -25.35 4.38 33.99
C ASN A 175 -25.61 3.84 35.41
N ILE A 176 -24.57 3.37 36.11
CA ILE A 176 -24.67 2.94 37.52
C ILE A 176 -25.11 4.12 38.40
N LYS A 177 -24.53 5.30 38.22
CA LYS A 177 -24.92 6.51 38.94
C LYS A 177 -26.40 6.86 38.73
N ALA A 178 -26.89 6.83 37.49
CA ALA A 178 -28.30 7.09 37.19
C ALA A 178 -29.24 6.04 37.84
N PHE A 179 -28.85 4.77 37.80
CA PHE A 179 -29.58 3.69 38.46
C PHE A 179 -29.60 3.88 39.98
N SER A 180 -28.45 4.18 40.60
CA SER A 180 -28.34 4.45 42.02
C SER A 180 -29.25 5.62 42.43
N GLN A 181 -29.21 6.75 41.72
CA GLN A 181 -30.10 7.90 41.94
C GLN A 181 -31.59 7.52 41.96
N THR A 182 -32.00 6.66 41.03
CA THR A 182 -33.39 6.17 40.96
C THR A 182 -33.74 5.31 42.17
N LYS A 183 -32.82 4.41 42.59
CA LYS A 183 -33.01 3.53 43.74
C LYS A 183 -33.11 4.29 45.06
N ILE A 184 -32.23 5.26 45.31
CA ILE A 184 -32.30 6.08 46.53
C ILE A 184 -33.63 6.82 46.63
N THR A 185 -34.14 7.33 45.50
CA THR A 185 -35.43 8.00 45.47
C THR A 185 -36.57 7.04 45.87
N GLN A 186 -36.51 5.78 45.42
CA GLN A 186 -37.47 4.74 45.82
C GLN A 186 -37.32 4.34 47.30
N ASP A 187 -36.09 4.10 47.76
CA ASP A 187 -35.82 3.63 49.12
C ASP A 187 -36.12 4.72 50.16
N THR A 188 -35.95 6.00 49.79
CA THR A 188 -36.37 7.17 50.60
C THR A 188 -37.89 7.24 50.74
N PHE A 189 -38.63 6.85 49.71
CA PHE A 189 -40.10 6.77 49.76
C PHE A 189 -40.59 5.62 50.63
N ILE A 190 -39.85 4.51 50.68
CA ILE A 190 -40.19 3.29 51.44
C ILE A 190 -39.69 3.38 52.91
N GLY A 191 -38.77 4.30 53.22
CA GLY A 191 -38.26 4.54 54.57
C GLY A 191 -37.05 3.68 54.97
N ASP A 192 -36.44 2.95 54.02
CA ASP A 192 -35.31 2.05 54.24
C ASP A 192 -33.98 2.68 53.77
N VAL A 193 -33.62 3.83 54.35
CA VAL A 193 -32.41 4.57 53.95
C VAL A 193 -31.23 4.23 54.86
N ASN A 194 -30.29 3.43 54.35
CA ASN A 194 -28.98 3.28 54.97
C ASN A 194 -27.96 4.29 54.38
N VAL A 195 -27.68 5.35 55.12
CA VAL A 195 -26.81 6.46 54.69
C VAL A 195 -25.37 6.00 54.42
N LYS A 196 -24.87 4.99 55.14
CA LYS A 196 -23.49 4.49 55.02
C LYS A 196 -23.27 3.79 53.68
N THR A 197 -24.15 2.85 53.33
CA THR A 197 -24.05 2.10 52.06
C THR A 197 -24.16 3.06 50.86
N TYR A 198 -24.95 4.12 50.99
CA TYR A 198 -25.04 5.14 49.94
C TYR A 198 -23.76 5.98 49.79
N GLY A 199 -23.17 6.41 50.91
CA GLY A 199 -21.88 7.09 50.92
C GLY A 199 -20.78 6.27 50.24
N ASP A 200 -20.75 4.97 50.50
CA ASP A 200 -19.78 4.04 49.89
C ASP A 200 -19.96 3.94 48.36
N VAL A 201 -21.20 3.87 47.86
CA VAL A 201 -21.51 3.84 46.42
C VAL A 201 -21.11 5.15 45.73
N LEU A 202 -21.43 6.31 46.32
CA LEU A 202 -21.02 7.61 45.79
C LEU A 202 -19.50 7.79 45.79
N GLY A 203 -18.83 7.34 46.84
CA GLY A 203 -17.38 7.32 46.94
C GLY A 203 -16.77 6.49 45.80
N PHE A 204 -17.24 5.26 45.61
CA PHE A 204 -16.81 4.37 44.54
C PHE A 204 -17.00 5.00 43.14
N ILE A 205 -18.17 5.59 42.85
CA ILE A 205 -18.44 6.25 41.56
C ILE A 205 -17.47 7.40 41.33
N THR A 206 -17.29 8.26 42.34
CA THR A 206 -16.45 9.45 42.24
C THR A 206 -14.99 9.07 42.02
N ASP A 207 -14.48 8.10 42.76
CA ASP A 207 -13.09 7.64 42.64
C ASP A 207 -12.85 6.91 41.32
N SER A 208 -13.83 6.13 40.85
CA SER A 208 -13.79 5.47 39.55
C SER A 208 -13.75 6.48 38.40
N LEU A 209 -14.59 7.52 38.44
CA LEU A 209 -14.57 8.59 37.43
C LEU A 209 -13.26 9.38 37.45
N ARG A 210 -12.71 9.68 38.63
CA ARG A 210 -11.40 10.34 38.76
C ARG A 210 -10.26 9.47 38.23
N ALA A 211 -10.29 8.16 38.51
CA ALA A 211 -9.32 7.21 38.01
C ALA A 211 -9.39 7.09 36.47
N ASN A 212 -10.58 6.93 35.91
CA ASN A 212 -10.83 6.89 34.48
C ASN A 212 -10.33 8.18 33.79
N ALA A 213 -10.66 9.36 34.34
CA ALA A 213 -10.20 10.63 33.80
C ALA A 213 -8.67 10.77 33.82
N ARG A 214 -7.99 10.26 34.86
CA ARG A 214 -6.51 10.22 34.92
C ARG A 214 -5.94 9.27 33.85
N ALA A 215 -6.51 8.08 33.69
CA ALA A 215 -6.08 7.12 32.68
C ALA A 215 -6.25 7.69 31.27
N ARG A 216 -7.41 8.28 30.98
CA ARG A 216 -7.72 8.90 29.69
C ARG A 216 -6.74 10.02 29.34
N ARG A 217 -6.40 10.90 30.29
CA ARG A 217 -5.36 11.94 30.08
C ARG A 217 -3.99 11.34 29.74
N LYS A 218 -3.59 10.23 30.38
CA LYS A 218 -2.32 9.55 30.07
C LYS A 218 -2.32 8.96 28.66
N VAL A 219 -3.42 8.34 28.22
CA VAL A 219 -3.55 7.80 26.86
C VAL A 219 -3.55 8.91 25.82
N MET A 220 -4.25 10.01 26.06
CA MET A 220 -4.24 11.18 25.17
C MET A 220 -2.84 11.77 25.01
N LEU A 221 -2.09 11.94 26.10
CA LEU A 221 -0.70 12.41 26.04
C LEU A 221 0.17 11.50 25.16
N ARG A 222 0.05 10.17 25.32
CA ARG A 222 0.77 9.20 24.48
C ARG A 222 0.37 9.26 23.01
N LEU A 223 -0.90 9.54 22.70
CA LEU A 223 -1.36 9.74 21.33
C LEU A 223 -0.73 11.00 20.72
N ASP A 224 -0.67 12.10 21.48
CA ASP A 224 -0.07 13.35 21.04
C ASP A 224 1.45 13.20 20.82
N GLU A 225 2.14 12.45 21.70
CA GLU A 225 3.56 12.12 21.57
C GLU A 225 3.84 11.24 20.33
N LEU A 226 2.95 10.29 20.02
CA LEU A 226 3.13 9.36 18.88
C LEU A 226 2.72 9.99 17.53
N ALA A 227 1.90 11.04 17.54
CA ALA A 227 1.45 11.73 16.32
C ALA A 227 2.60 12.20 15.41
N PRO A 228 3.62 12.94 15.88
CA PRO A 228 4.74 13.35 15.03
C PRO A 228 5.54 12.17 14.47
N GLU A 229 5.71 11.08 15.24
CA GLU A 229 6.37 9.86 14.76
C GLU A 229 5.58 9.19 13.63
N TYR A 230 4.26 9.14 13.77
CA TYR A 230 3.37 8.63 12.73
C TYR A 230 3.45 9.47 11.46
N GLU A 231 3.38 10.80 11.56
CA GLU A 231 3.50 11.69 10.40
C GLU A 231 4.87 11.57 9.72
N ALA A 232 5.96 11.51 10.50
CA ALA A 232 7.30 11.35 9.97
C ALA A 232 7.46 9.99 9.26
N SER A 233 6.91 8.92 9.84
CA SER A 233 6.89 7.60 9.22
C SER A 233 6.04 7.57 7.94
N GLN A 234 4.88 8.22 7.94
CA GLN A 234 4.02 8.32 6.76
C GLN A 234 4.70 9.09 5.61
N ARG A 235 5.42 10.18 5.93
CA ARG A 235 6.24 10.90 4.95
C ARG A 235 7.31 10.01 4.36
N ARG A 236 8.11 9.34 5.19
CA ARG A 236 9.13 8.37 4.75
C ARG A 236 8.55 7.27 3.85
N LEU A 237 7.37 6.75 4.19
CA LEU A 237 6.68 5.76 3.38
C LEU A 237 6.25 6.33 2.02
N ASN A 238 5.73 7.55 1.97
CA ASN A 238 5.33 8.20 0.74
C ASN A 238 6.53 8.56 -0.15
N ASP A 239 7.62 9.03 0.44
CA ASP A 239 8.86 9.34 -0.28
C ASP A 239 9.45 8.05 -0.89
N ALA A 240 9.47 6.97 -0.09
CA ALA A 240 9.86 5.67 -0.58
C ALA A 240 8.92 5.22 -1.72
N LYS A 241 7.59 5.33 -1.58
CA LYS A 241 6.64 5.03 -2.67
C LYS A 241 6.88 5.87 -3.93
N ALA A 242 7.22 7.15 -3.79
CA ALA A 242 7.48 8.05 -4.92
C ALA A 242 8.77 7.67 -5.67
N LEU A 243 9.81 7.25 -4.94
CA LEU A 243 11.03 6.68 -5.50
C LEU A 243 10.77 5.28 -6.11
N MET A 244 9.80 4.54 -5.57
CA MET A 244 9.39 3.22 -6.02
C MET A 244 8.37 3.33 -7.17
N LYS A 245 8.72 4.04 -8.25
CA LYS A 245 8.03 3.77 -9.52
C LYS A 245 8.24 2.28 -9.78
N LEU A 246 7.12 1.54 -9.83
CA LEU A 246 7.02 0.08 -9.92
C LEU A 246 7.51 -0.44 -11.28
N GLU A 247 8.57 0.14 -11.82
CA GLU A 247 9.14 -0.13 -13.11
C GLU A 247 10.59 -0.56 -12.88
N GLU A 248 10.92 -1.75 -13.32
CA GLU A 248 12.28 -2.24 -13.43
C GLU A 248 12.63 -2.31 -14.92
N THR A 249 13.81 -1.83 -15.27
CA THR A 249 14.31 -1.97 -16.64
C THR A 249 15.35 -3.08 -16.67
N ASN A 250 15.16 -4.02 -17.58
CA ASN A 250 16.13 -5.06 -17.90
C ASN A 250 16.70 -4.77 -19.29
N VAL A 251 18.02 -4.89 -19.43
CA VAL A 251 18.66 -4.82 -20.75
C VAL A 251 19.13 -6.20 -21.14
N LEU A 252 18.53 -6.74 -22.20
CA LEU A 252 18.88 -8.02 -22.79
C LEU A 252 19.85 -7.77 -23.94
N VAL A 253 20.98 -8.47 -23.93
CA VAL A 253 22.05 -8.34 -24.92
C VAL A 253 22.29 -9.71 -25.52
N THR A 254 22.07 -9.83 -26.83
CA THR A 254 22.42 -11.05 -27.56
C THR A 254 23.85 -10.93 -28.06
N LEU A 255 24.72 -11.82 -27.60
CA LEU A 255 26.15 -11.79 -27.88
C LEU A 255 26.63 -13.16 -28.37
N GLN A 256 27.56 -13.15 -29.32
CA GLN A 256 28.30 -14.34 -29.76
C GLN A 256 29.80 -14.01 -29.86
N ALA A 257 30.68 -14.98 -29.63
CA ALA A 257 32.13 -14.79 -29.78
C ALA A 257 32.73 -15.87 -30.67
N ALA A 258 33.62 -15.50 -31.60
CA ALA A 258 34.30 -16.48 -32.46
C ALA A 258 35.11 -17.53 -31.66
N THR A 259 35.63 -17.13 -30.49
CA THR A 259 36.28 -18.03 -29.53
C THR A 259 35.54 -17.94 -28.20
N PRO A 260 35.01 -19.07 -27.68
CA PRO A 260 34.38 -19.08 -26.37
C PRO A 260 35.34 -18.63 -25.27
N GLY A 261 34.89 -17.76 -24.38
CA GLY A 261 35.76 -17.15 -23.39
C GLY A 261 35.09 -16.11 -22.48
N PRO A 262 35.79 -15.67 -21.43
CA PRO A 262 35.31 -14.58 -20.58
C PRO A 262 35.35 -13.26 -21.36
N VAL A 263 34.21 -12.58 -21.42
CA VAL A 263 34.06 -11.25 -22.05
C VAL A 263 33.58 -10.27 -21.01
N THR A 264 34.16 -9.07 -21.04
CA THR A 264 33.70 -7.95 -20.25
C THR A 264 32.67 -7.16 -21.06
N LEU A 265 31.49 -6.96 -20.48
CA LEU A 265 30.43 -6.13 -21.02
C LEU A 265 30.33 -4.85 -20.20
N GLU A 266 30.29 -3.71 -20.90
CA GLU A 266 30.00 -2.42 -20.30
C GLU A 266 28.65 -1.90 -20.82
N LEU A 267 27.73 -1.67 -19.90
CA LEU A 267 26.43 -1.08 -20.15
C LEU A 267 26.46 0.38 -19.70
N THR A 268 26.17 1.29 -20.61
CA THR A 268 26.05 2.72 -20.33
C THR A 268 24.62 3.18 -20.57
N TYR A 269 24.08 3.98 -19.65
CA TYR A 269 22.73 4.53 -19.74
C TYR A 269 22.63 5.88 -19.03
N MET A 270 21.61 6.65 -19.36
CA MET A 270 21.27 7.91 -18.71
C MET A 270 20.08 7.74 -17.76
N LEU A 271 20.18 8.41 -16.61
CA LEU A 271 19.12 8.56 -15.64
C LEU A 271 18.70 10.05 -15.57
N PRO A 272 17.47 10.40 -15.96
CA PRO A 272 16.92 11.73 -15.73
C PRO A 272 16.74 12.01 -14.23
N GLY A 273 16.75 13.30 -13.86
CA GLY A 273 16.41 13.74 -12.50
C GLY A 273 17.56 13.69 -11.50
N ALA A 274 18.77 13.29 -11.91
CA ALA A 274 19.97 13.53 -11.15
C ALA A 274 20.49 14.94 -11.47
N THR A 275 20.50 15.82 -10.48
CA THR A 275 20.98 17.20 -10.60
C THR A 275 22.17 17.40 -9.67
N TRP A 276 23.11 18.25 -10.08
CA TRP A 276 24.14 18.76 -9.19
C TRP A 276 24.16 20.28 -9.26
N GLU A 277 24.37 20.92 -8.12
CA GLU A 277 24.51 22.38 -8.04
C GLU A 277 25.84 22.69 -7.34
N PRO A 278 26.68 23.57 -7.91
CA PRO A 278 27.91 23.97 -7.25
C PRO A 278 27.61 24.89 -6.08
N MET A 279 27.88 24.41 -4.86
CA MET A 279 27.93 25.28 -3.69
C MET A 279 29.34 25.86 -3.56
N HIS A 280 29.46 27.14 -3.88
CA HIS A 280 30.70 27.89 -3.66
C HIS A 280 30.65 28.51 -2.26
N GLU A 281 31.65 28.23 -1.44
CA GLU A 281 31.92 28.94 -0.19
C GLU A 281 33.12 29.86 -0.47
N LEU A 282 32.98 31.16 -0.19
CA LEU A 282 34.09 32.11 -0.26
C LEU A 282 34.57 32.39 1.15
N ARG A 283 35.86 32.18 1.42
CA ARG A 283 36.48 32.49 2.71
C ARG A 283 37.43 33.67 2.54
N ALA A 284 37.13 34.76 3.23
CA ALA A 284 38.01 35.92 3.31
C ALA A 284 38.72 35.93 4.67
N SER A 285 40.04 36.10 4.67
CA SER A 285 40.81 36.30 5.89
C SER A 285 41.08 37.79 6.12
N SER A 286 40.83 38.30 7.34
CA SER A 286 40.99 39.72 7.66
C SER A 286 42.45 40.18 7.82
N GLY A 287 43.43 39.30 7.58
CA GLY A 287 44.87 39.57 7.79
C GLY A 287 45.58 40.20 6.59
N ASP A 288 45.07 39.96 5.37
CA ASP A 288 45.62 40.52 4.13
C ASP A 288 44.46 40.88 3.20
N GLY A 289 44.22 42.18 2.98
CA GLY A 289 43.09 42.69 2.20
C GLY A 289 43.14 42.40 0.69
N LYS A 290 43.88 41.37 0.26
CA LYS A 290 44.12 41.01 -1.15
C LYS A 290 43.89 39.53 -1.48
N THR A 291 43.49 38.69 -0.54
CA THR A 291 43.30 37.25 -0.79
C THR A 291 41.93 36.74 -0.36
N VAL A 292 41.27 36.07 -1.30
CA VAL A 292 40.02 35.30 -1.14
C VAL A 292 40.36 33.87 -1.54
N GLU A 293 40.11 32.91 -0.65
CA GLU A 293 40.23 31.46 -0.92
C GLU A 293 38.85 30.82 -1.07
#